data_AF-A0A223HXF2-F1
#
_entry.id   AF-A0A223HXF2-F1
#
_cell.length_a   1.000
_cell.length_b   1.000
_cell.length_c   1.000
_cell.angle_alpha   90.00
_cell.angle_beta   90.00
_cell.angle_gamma   90.00
#
_symmetry.space_group_name_H-M   'P 1'
#
loop_
_entity.id
_entity.type
_entity.pdbx_description
1 polymer ?
#
loop_
_entity_poly.entity_id
_entity_poly.type
_entity_poly.pdbx_seq_one_letter_code
_entity_poly.pdbx_strand_id
1 'polypeptide(L)'
;MIKSYDLIKRERGNKIMKKTILLVFTALLVVTASFAYAYNYKFHFDMNTGYFGIPAYTEYAYKVTTNESAVIKVDYIQSAVRTGFVVVNSNGEERTDHYITNSPGSYLFKNYGMQQNYKYRVKAWTINGSDFVRYNLTGYWNPDEY
;
A
#
# COMPACT_ATOMS: atom_id res chain seq x y z
N MET A 1 11.89 -67.55 11.38
CA MET A 1 12.45 -66.53 10.45
C MET A 1 11.39 -65.57 9.84
N ILE A 2 10.10 -65.68 10.19
CA ILE A 2 9.01 -64.93 9.53
C ILE A 2 8.72 -63.57 10.19
N LYS A 3 8.90 -63.43 11.51
CA LYS A 3 8.60 -62.18 12.26
C LYS A 3 9.42 -60.96 11.83
N SER A 4 10.62 -61.14 11.26
CA SER A 4 11.50 -60.02 10.89
C SER A 4 11.05 -59.30 9.61
N TYR A 5 10.46 -60.01 8.65
CA TYR A 5 10.00 -59.41 7.39
C TYR A 5 8.80 -58.48 7.59
N ASP A 6 7.87 -58.85 8.47
CA ASP A 6 6.69 -58.03 8.76
C ASP A 6 7.04 -56.73 9.52
N LEU A 7 8.02 -56.79 10.42
CA LEU A 7 8.53 -55.60 11.14
C LEU A 7 9.16 -54.59 10.17
N ILE A 8 10.01 -55.04 9.24
CA ILE A 8 10.67 -54.17 8.26
C ILE A 8 9.66 -53.50 7.33
N LYS A 9 8.61 -54.23 6.91
CA LYS A 9 7.56 -53.69 6.02
C LYS A 9 6.70 -52.64 6.74
N ARG A 10 6.40 -52.86 8.02
CA ARG A 10 5.64 -51.92 8.86
C ARG A 10 6.42 -50.63 9.15
N GLU A 11 7.73 -50.73 9.40
CA GLU A 11 8.60 -49.58 9.59
C GLU A 11 8.78 -48.74 8.32
N ARG A 12 8.90 -49.38 7.15
CA ARG A 12 8.93 -48.66 5.85
C ARG A 12 7.62 -47.93 5.57
N GLY A 13 6.48 -48.58 5.78
CA GLY A 13 5.17 -47.95 5.61
C GLY A 13 5.00 -46.71 6.49
N ASN A 14 5.44 -46.78 7.75
CA ASN A 14 5.39 -45.65 8.68
C ASN A 14 6.34 -44.50 8.29
N LYS A 15 7.54 -44.81 7.76
CA LYS A 15 8.46 -43.79 7.25
C LYS A 15 7.93 -43.10 5.99
N ILE A 16 7.30 -43.84 5.08
CA ILE A 16 6.70 -43.28 3.86
C ILE A 16 5.52 -42.38 4.24
N MET A 17 4.63 -42.84 5.12
CA MET A 17 3.48 -42.08 5.60
C MET A 17 3.89 -40.78 6.30
N LYS A 18 4.91 -40.82 7.16
CA LYS A 18 5.47 -39.61 7.81
C LYS A 18 6.07 -38.62 6.80
N LYS A 19 6.76 -39.12 5.77
CA LYS A 19 7.30 -38.27 4.69
C LYS A 19 6.19 -37.64 3.85
N THR A 20 5.13 -38.39 3.52
CA THR A 20 3.99 -37.88 2.74
C THR A 20 3.19 -36.82 3.53
N ILE A 21 2.95 -37.04 4.83
CA ILE A 21 2.26 -36.06 5.68
C ILE A 21 3.07 -34.76 5.79
N LEU A 22 4.40 -34.85 5.96
CA LEU A 22 5.27 -33.68 6.05
C LEU A 22 5.26 -32.86 4.75
N LEU A 23 5.23 -33.52 3.60
CA LEU A 23 5.22 -32.89 2.27
C LEU A 23 3.91 -32.16 1.98
N VAL A 24 2.77 -32.73 2.42
CA VAL A 24 1.44 -32.09 2.29
C VAL A 24 1.32 -30.89 3.23
N PHE A 25 1.85 -30.98 4.45
CA PHE A 25 1.84 -29.85 5.39
C PHE A 25 2.73 -28.68 4.96
N THR A 26 3.90 -28.95 4.35
CA THR A 26 4.76 -27.88 3.80
C THR A 26 4.15 -27.23 2.57
N ALA A 27 3.46 -27.98 1.71
CA ALA A 27 2.76 -27.41 0.56
C ALA A 27 1.61 -26.47 0.98
N LEU A 28 0.87 -26.80 2.06
CA LEU A 28 -0.22 -25.95 2.56
C LEU A 28 0.28 -24.62 3.15
N LEU A 29 1.47 -24.61 3.77
CA LEU A 29 2.10 -23.41 4.33
C LEU A 29 2.70 -22.48 3.27
N VAL A 30 2.99 -22.99 2.06
CA VAL A 30 3.46 -22.17 0.93
C VAL A 30 2.31 -21.48 0.20
N VAL A 31 1.07 -21.97 0.29
CA VAL A 31 -0.09 -21.29 -0.33
C VAL A 31 -0.53 -20.06 0.46
N THR A 32 -0.10 -19.91 1.72
CA THR A 32 -0.22 -18.65 2.46
C THR A 32 0.89 -17.64 2.13
N ALA A 33 1.76 -17.95 1.17
CA ALA A 33 2.76 -17.01 0.68
C ALA A 33 2.06 -15.84 -0.01
N SER A 34 1.98 -14.75 0.74
CA SER A 34 2.13 -13.39 0.22
C SER A 34 1.07 -12.99 -0.79
N PHE A 35 -0.05 -12.46 -0.29
CA PHE A 35 -0.73 -11.38 -1.00
C PHE A 35 0.26 -10.22 -1.14
N ALA A 36 1.10 -10.27 -2.16
CA ALA A 36 1.81 -9.11 -2.64
C ALA A 36 0.71 -8.18 -3.15
N TYR A 37 0.28 -7.23 -2.32
CA TYR A 37 -0.47 -6.07 -2.79
C TYR A 37 0.47 -5.34 -3.74
N ALA A 38 0.36 -5.63 -5.04
CA ALA A 38 0.94 -4.78 -6.06
C ALA A 38 0.16 -3.47 -6.00
N TYR A 39 0.73 -2.48 -5.30
CA TYR A 39 0.17 -1.15 -5.27
C TYR A 39 0.19 -0.59 -6.69
N ASN A 40 -0.99 -0.46 -7.30
CA ASN A 40 -1.14 0.18 -8.59
C ASN A 40 -1.01 1.68 -8.39
N TYR A 41 0.08 2.27 -8.86
CA TYR A 41 0.29 3.71 -8.85
C TYR A 41 -0.06 4.24 -10.25
N LYS A 42 -1.07 5.10 -10.37
CA LYS A 42 -1.65 5.46 -11.68
C LYS A 42 -1.40 6.91 -12.06
N PHE A 43 -1.42 7.82 -11.08
CA PHE A 43 -1.32 9.25 -11.31
C PHE A 43 0.00 9.77 -10.76
N HIS A 44 0.85 10.27 -11.63
CA HIS A 44 2.02 11.03 -11.23
C HIS A 44 1.60 12.39 -10.66
N PHE A 45 2.30 12.86 -9.65
CA PHE A 45 2.22 14.23 -9.20
C PHE A 45 3.60 14.86 -9.13
N ASP A 46 3.66 16.12 -9.56
CA ASP A 46 4.75 17.05 -9.34
C ASP A 46 4.11 18.35 -8.89
N MET A 47 4.31 18.70 -7.61
CA MET A 47 3.66 19.85 -6.99
C MET A 47 4.62 20.60 -6.08
N ASN A 48 4.35 21.89 -5.90
CA ASN A 48 4.99 22.69 -4.87
C ASN A 48 3.94 23.13 -3.85
N THR A 49 4.29 23.07 -2.57
CA THR A 49 3.47 23.72 -1.55
C THR A 49 3.48 25.22 -1.78
N GLY A 50 2.33 25.87 -1.61
CA GLY A 50 2.21 27.31 -1.80
C GLY A 50 2.97 28.09 -0.72
N TYR A 51 3.13 29.39 -0.94
CA TYR A 51 3.55 30.30 0.12
C TYR A 51 2.57 30.26 1.29
N PHE A 52 3.05 30.53 2.50
CA PHE A 52 2.30 30.53 3.77
C PHE A 52 1.67 29.19 4.13
N GLY A 53 2.34 28.08 3.79
CA GLY A 53 1.85 26.74 4.09
C GLY A 53 0.55 26.38 3.36
N ILE A 54 0.19 27.12 2.31
CA ILE A 54 -1.01 26.82 1.50
C ILE A 54 -0.88 25.40 0.92
N PRO A 55 -1.87 24.53 1.15
CA PRO A 55 -1.83 23.17 0.66
C PRO A 55 -1.82 23.12 -0.86
N ALA A 56 -1.03 22.21 -1.41
CA ALA A 56 -1.06 21.84 -2.81
C ALA A 56 -2.05 20.69 -3.02
N TYR A 57 -2.57 20.60 -4.24
CA TYR A 57 -3.48 19.54 -4.62
C TYR A 57 -3.04 18.92 -5.94
N THR A 58 -3.18 17.60 -6.08
CA THR A 58 -3.13 16.96 -7.40
C THR A 58 -4.35 17.34 -8.23
N GLU A 59 -4.28 17.03 -9.52
CA GLU A 59 -5.49 16.89 -10.34
C GLU A 59 -6.45 15.87 -9.73
N TYR A 60 -7.72 16.02 -10.09
CA TYR A 60 -8.73 15.03 -9.74
C TYR A 60 -8.52 13.74 -10.53
N ALA A 61 -8.72 12.63 -9.85
CA ALA A 61 -8.93 11.33 -10.47
C ALA A 61 -10.11 10.62 -9.80
N TYR A 62 -10.91 9.94 -10.59
CA TYR A 62 -12.15 9.30 -10.17
C TYR A 62 -11.89 7.88 -9.72
N LYS A 63 -12.85 7.39 -8.94
CA LYS A 63 -12.83 6.04 -8.40
C LYS A 63 -13.80 5.17 -9.14
N VAL A 64 -13.28 4.23 -9.93
CA VAL A 64 -14.08 3.32 -10.75
C VAL A 64 -14.29 1.98 -10.06
N THR A 65 -13.46 1.59 -9.08
CA THR A 65 -13.72 0.39 -8.26
C THR A 65 -13.87 0.68 -6.77
N THR A 66 -14.58 -0.23 -6.08
CA THR A 66 -14.65 -0.27 -4.62
C THR A 66 -13.48 -1.00 -3.97
N ASN A 67 -12.71 -1.78 -4.75
CA ASN A 67 -11.77 -2.76 -4.21
C ASN A 67 -10.34 -2.23 -4.11
N GLU A 68 -9.97 -1.22 -4.90
CA GLU A 68 -8.66 -0.58 -4.78
C GLU A 68 -8.65 0.44 -3.63
N SER A 69 -7.74 0.24 -2.68
CA SER A 69 -7.46 1.22 -1.63
C SER A 69 -6.59 2.35 -2.17
N ALA A 70 -6.78 3.55 -1.63
CA ALA A 70 -5.91 4.68 -1.98
C ALA A 70 -4.50 4.43 -1.48
N VAL A 71 -3.53 4.61 -2.36
CA VAL A 71 -2.10 4.47 -2.05
C VAL A 71 -1.35 5.65 -2.61
N ILE A 72 -0.31 6.09 -1.90
CA ILE A 72 0.63 7.12 -2.34
C ILE A 72 2.06 6.58 -2.27
N LYS A 73 2.87 6.96 -3.24
CA LYS A 73 4.33 6.82 -3.24
C LYS A 73 4.91 8.21 -3.39
N VAL A 74 5.76 8.60 -2.47
CA VAL A 74 6.53 9.83 -2.54
C VAL A 74 7.94 9.46 -2.98
N ASP A 75 8.38 10.00 -4.11
CA ASP A 75 9.73 9.74 -4.66
C ASP A 75 10.73 10.83 -4.23
N TYR A 76 10.26 12.06 -4.06
CA TYR A 76 11.10 13.18 -3.69
C TYR A 76 10.37 14.17 -2.78
N ILE A 77 11.11 14.65 -1.77
CA ILE A 77 10.75 15.78 -0.92
C ILE A 77 11.98 16.69 -0.87
N GLN A 78 11.81 17.97 -1.24
CA GLN A 78 12.93 18.90 -1.43
C GLN A 78 13.85 19.09 -0.22
N SER A 79 13.36 18.86 0.99
CA SER A 79 14.10 19.08 2.23
C SER A 79 13.62 18.12 3.32
N ALA A 80 14.26 18.13 4.48
CA ALA A 80 13.83 17.39 5.68
C ALA A 80 12.50 17.88 6.29
N VAL A 81 11.70 18.64 5.53
CA VAL A 81 10.40 19.17 5.95
C VAL A 81 9.37 18.06 6.00
N ARG A 82 8.71 17.96 7.16
CA ARG A 82 7.58 17.06 7.33
C ARG A 82 6.40 17.57 6.52
N THR A 83 5.94 16.72 5.62
CA THR A 83 4.82 16.97 4.72
C THR A 83 3.70 15.99 5.07
N GLY A 84 2.49 16.52 5.22
CA GLY A 84 1.26 15.74 5.36
C GLY A 84 0.62 15.51 4.01
N PHE A 85 0.04 14.31 3.83
CA PHE A 85 -0.75 13.92 2.67
C PHE A 85 -2.08 13.32 3.14
N VAL A 86 -3.17 13.66 2.44
CA VAL A 86 -4.50 13.09 2.66
C VAL A 86 -5.27 13.09 1.35
N VAL A 87 -6.16 12.13 1.15
CA VAL A 87 -7.07 12.12 0.00
C VAL A 87 -8.35 12.87 0.35
N VAL A 88 -8.75 13.81 -0.50
CA VAL A 88 -9.99 14.58 -0.36
C VAL A 88 -10.91 14.36 -1.55
N ASN A 89 -12.23 14.48 -1.34
CA ASN A 89 -13.22 14.45 -2.43
C ASN A 89 -13.39 15.82 -3.09
N SER A 90 -14.32 15.91 -4.06
CA SER A 90 -14.68 17.16 -4.74
C SER A 90 -15.16 18.29 -3.82
N ASN A 91 -15.70 17.94 -2.65
CA ASN A 91 -16.23 18.89 -1.66
C ASN A 91 -15.15 19.36 -0.67
N GLY A 92 -13.92 18.84 -0.79
CA GLY A 92 -12.83 19.16 0.13
C GLY A 92 -12.84 18.33 1.42
N GLU A 93 -13.72 17.33 1.52
CA GLU A 93 -13.81 16.45 2.70
C GLU A 93 -12.69 15.41 2.64
N GLU A 94 -12.00 15.21 3.75
CA GLU A 94 -10.96 14.19 3.90
C GLU A 94 -11.60 12.80 3.97
N ARG A 95 -11.10 11.88 3.14
CA ARG A 95 -11.64 10.52 2.98
C ARG A 95 -10.63 9.44 3.30
N THR A 96 -9.48 9.83 3.85
CA THR A 96 -8.45 8.94 4.37
C THR A 96 -7.86 9.46 5.67
N ASP A 97 -7.02 8.65 6.30
CA ASP A 97 -6.07 9.13 7.29
C ASP A 97 -4.95 9.98 6.66
N HIS A 98 -4.15 10.58 7.53
CA HIS A 98 -3.03 11.43 7.16
C HIS A 98 -1.74 10.62 7.11
N TYR A 99 -1.00 10.75 6.02
CA TYR A 99 0.36 10.27 5.91
C TYR A 99 1.33 11.43 6.13
N ILE A 100 2.18 11.35 7.15
CA ILE A 100 3.16 12.40 7.46
C ILE A 100 4.57 11.84 7.30
N THR A 101 5.34 12.41 6.39
CA THR A 101 6.73 11.98 6.13
C THR A 101 7.62 13.16 5.77
N ASN A 102 8.93 12.99 5.95
CA ASN A 102 9.97 13.88 5.42
C ASN A 102 10.99 13.12 4.54
N SER A 103 10.67 11.87 4.19
CA SER A 103 11.48 11.04 3.30
C SER A 103 10.61 10.36 2.24
N PRO A 104 11.22 9.96 1.10
CA PRO A 104 10.56 9.09 0.14
C PRO A 104 10.04 7.80 0.77
N GLY A 105 8.96 7.26 0.22
CA GLY A 105 8.31 6.07 0.74
C GLY A 105 6.91 5.84 0.17
N SER A 106 6.32 4.71 0.53
CA SER A 106 4.96 4.35 0.13
C SER A 106 4.06 4.24 1.34
N TYR A 107 2.79 4.61 1.16
CA TYR A 107 1.78 4.53 2.21
C TYR A 107 0.42 4.12 1.66
N LEU A 108 -0.16 3.10 2.28
CA LEU A 108 -1.52 2.64 2.04
C LEU A 108 -2.44 3.38 3.01
N PHE A 109 -3.35 4.18 2.47
CA PHE A 109 -4.30 4.92 3.29
C PHE A 109 -5.41 4.04 3.83
N LYS A 110 -5.86 4.35 5.04
CA LYS A 110 -7.12 3.83 5.57
C LYS A 110 -8.28 4.57 4.90
N ASN A 111 -9.23 3.82 4.34
CA ASN A 111 -10.38 4.37 3.63
C ASN A 111 -11.48 4.81 4.61
N TYR A 112 -11.93 6.07 4.52
CA TYR A 112 -13.04 6.67 5.28
C TYR A 112 -14.23 7.00 4.37
N GLY A 113 -14.69 6.01 3.60
CA GLY A 113 -15.90 6.13 2.78
C GLY A 113 -15.64 6.77 1.41
N MET A 114 -14.52 6.45 0.77
CA MET A 114 -14.33 6.67 -0.66
C MET A 114 -15.29 5.76 -1.44
N GLN A 115 -16.11 6.37 -2.29
CA GLN A 115 -17.18 5.75 -3.06
C GLN A 115 -16.76 5.60 -4.52
N GLN A 116 -17.28 4.56 -5.18
CA GLN A 116 -17.21 4.45 -6.63
C GLN A 116 -18.02 5.60 -7.26
N ASN A 117 -17.60 6.05 -8.43
CA ASN A 117 -18.19 7.14 -9.18
C ASN A 117 -18.03 8.55 -8.59
N TYR A 118 -16.96 8.75 -7.81
CA TYR A 118 -16.61 10.04 -7.23
C TYR A 118 -15.17 10.42 -7.57
N LYS A 119 -14.92 11.73 -7.67
CA LYS A 119 -13.60 12.30 -7.91
C LYS A 119 -12.88 12.63 -6.61
N TYR A 120 -11.60 12.30 -6.57
CA TYR A 120 -10.70 12.48 -5.46
C TYR A 120 -9.40 13.16 -5.91
N ARG A 121 -8.68 13.77 -4.97
CA ARG A 121 -7.32 14.30 -5.21
C ARG A 121 -6.51 14.20 -3.93
N VAL A 122 -5.18 14.15 -4.04
CA VAL A 122 -4.29 14.25 -2.89
C VAL A 122 -4.11 15.72 -2.53
N LYS A 123 -4.30 16.03 -1.25
CA LYS A 123 -3.92 17.28 -0.61
C LYS A 123 -2.57 17.07 0.08
N ALA A 124 -1.61 17.94 -0.18
CA ALA A 124 -0.30 17.95 0.47
C ALA A 124 -0.04 19.29 1.17
N TRP A 125 0.52 19.27 2.38
CA TRP A 125 0.84 20.49 3.14
C TRP A 125 2.10 20.31 3.99
N THR A 126 2.81 21.41 4.24
CA THR A 126 3.96 21.42 5.14
C THR A 126 3.52 21.57 6.59
N ILE A 127 4.12 20.81 7.51
CA ILE A 127 3.82 20.89 8.95
C ILE A 127 4.84 21.76 9.68
N ASN A 128 6.13 21.63 9.35
CA ASN A 128 7.23 22.33 10.03
C ASN A 128 8.15 23.07 9.04
N GLY A 129 7.62 23.48 7.89
CA GLY A 129 8.36 24.24 6.88
C GLY A 129 8.40 25.73 7.20
N SER A 130 9.28 26.47 6.51
CA SER A 130 9.20 27.93 6.53
C SER A 130 8.02 28.39 5.67
N ASP A 131 7.15 29.24 6.22
CA ASP A 131 6.00 29.81 5.51
C ASP A 131 6.39 30.59 4.24
N PHE A 132 7.63 31.07 4.15
CA PHE A 132 8.11 31.83 3.00
C PHE A 132 8.81 30.96 1.96
N VAL A 133 8.80 29.63 2.11
CA VAL A 133 9.52 28.71 1.22
C VAL A 133 8.53 27.74 0.59
N ARG A 134 8.67 27.56 -0.72
CA ARG A 134 7.97 26.51 -1.46
C ARG A 134 8.78 25.22 -1.37
N TYR A 135 8.08 24.10 -1.16
CA TYR A 135 8.70 22.79 -1.10
C TYR A 135 8.15 21.92 -2.23
N ASN A 136 9.05 21.45 -3.09
CA ASN A 136 8.74 20.56 -4.20
C ASN A 136 8.55 19.12 -3.70
N LEU A 137 7.53 18.47 -4.24
CA LEU A 137 7.09 17.12 -3.90
C LEU A 137 6.75 16.40 -5.20
N THR A 138 7.36 15.24 -5.41
CA THR A 138 7.00 14.38 -6.55
C THR A 138 6.72 12.96 -6.12
N GLY A 139 5.90 12.28 -6.89
CA GLY A 139 5.52 10.90 -6.60
C GLY A 139 4.37 10.42 -7.44
N TYR A 140 3.67 9.41 -6.91
CA TYR A 140 2.54 8.79 -7.56
C TYR A 140 1.44 8.47 -6.57
N TRP A 141 0.20 8.40 -7.04
CA TRP A 141 -0.91 7.97 -6.21
C TRP A 141 -1.99 7.27 -7.05
N ASN A 142 -3.02 6.75 -6.37
CA ASN A 142 -4.12 6.06 -7.03
C ASN A 142 -5.47 6.29 -6.30
N PRO A 143 -6.48 6.86 -6.98
CA PRO A 143 -7.89 6.76 -6.61
C PRO A 143 -8.75 5.96 -7.60
N ASP A 144 -8.16 5.42 -8.67
CA ASP A 144 -8.63 4.36 -9.59
C ASP A 144 -9.51 4.74 -10.80
N GLU A 145 -8.93 5.33 -11.85
CA GLU A 145 -9.57 5.56 -13.17
C GLU A 145 -8.86 4.78 -14.28
N TYR A 146 -9.62 3.97 -15.03
CA TYR A 146 -9.16 3.02 -16.06
C TYR A 146 -8.90 3.65 -17.43
#